data_AF-A0A819PKB9-F1
#
_entry.id   AF-A0A819PKB9-F1
#
_cell.length_a   1.000
_cell.length_b   1.000
_cell.length_c   1.000
_cell.angle_alpha   90.00
_cell.angle_beta   90.00
_cell.angle_gamma   90.00
#
_symmetry.space_group_name_H-M   'P 1'
#
loop_
_entity.id
_entity.type
_entity.pdbx_description
1 polymer ?
#
loop_
_entity_poly.entity_id
_entity_poly.type
_entity_poly.pdbx_seq_one_letter_code
_entity_poly.pdbx_strand_id
1 'polypeptide(L)'
;MLQDLPFDEFSKECQSSTFLSIVTSKMGAGCCCCSKKNQRISSEYRSIPQYTPIGMKTNDPLILIDGYLDEPILSLEEALEPFYGEINHLSHYIKEAKTQCHYPSEHNLTLDESAAIYIYTMQWNDSCLYDHLQTALNSNDRSTIEPWFAYLKLFKNALDKLPTVKAEVWQGEPFDEELKEQLNSKSLPFYTSLCSCSLSINEIKKYGQQTMGKKIILVGYQSVNGKLVTDYTANDLDEAIVWPGIKLGVSKYIVTDAYHLWVLHPARQIEFSKIAAQGHQTIDHRTATLLLGKLGFDVKNSQVSDLLNDVDMLSDGYIDQDSMLSILDKLLDNRPEPEPIPVIDNEP
;
A
#
# COMPACT_ATOMS: atom_id res chain seq x y z
N MET A 1 36.53 30.14 -13.31
CA MET A 1 36.24 31.58 -13.24
C MET A 1 34.89 31.77 -13.91
N LEU A 2 33.73 31.62 -13.26
CA LEU A 2 33.20 32.32 -12.08
C LEU A 2 33.43 33.83 -12.14
N GLN A 3 32.37 34.53 -12.56
CA GLN A 3 32.00 35.94 -12.34
C GLN A 3 30.58 36.06 -12.95
N ASP A 4 29.52 35.91 -12.17
CA ASP A 4 28.81 36.92 -11.36
C ASP A 4 27.83 37.80 -12.17
N LEU A 5 26.64 37.97 -11.55
CA LEU A 5 25.53 38.91 -11.79
C LEU A 5 24.28 38.37 -12.55
N PRO A 6 23.06 38.88 -12.26
CA PRO A 6 22.46 39.10 -10.94
C PRO A 6 20.98 38.66 -10.85
N PHE A 7 20.50 38.53 -9.62
CA PHE A 7 19.10 38.46 -9.18
C PHE A 7 18.40 39.82 -9.40
N ASP A 8 17.11 39.76 -9.80
CA ASP A 8 16.02 40.76 -9.68
C ASP A 8 15.36 41.16 -11.01
N GLU A 9 14.30 40.44 -11.40
CA GLU A 9 13.25 41.02 -12.25
C GLU A 9 11.91 40.26 -12.13
N PHE A 10 11.22 40.38 -10.99
CA PHE A 10 9.77 40.07 -10.91
C PHE A 10 9.08 41.10 -10.00
N SER A 11 8.84 42.29 -10.54
CA SER A 11 7.94 43.28 -9.97
C SER A 11 7.56 44.28 -11.05
N LYS A 12 6.49 43.98 -11.80
CA LYS A 12 5.67 44.95 -12.56
C LYS A 12 4.49 44.22 -13.20
N GLU A 13 3.39 44.09 -12.47
CA GLU A 13 2.04 44.04 -13.05
C GLU A 13 0.99 44.06 -11.93
N CYS A 14 0.66 45.26 -11.44
CA CYS A 14 -0.57 45.53 -10.70
C CYS A 14 -0.79 47.05 -10.63
N GLN A 15 -1.11 47.66 -11.77
CA GLN A 15 -1.72 48.99 -11.81
C GLN A 15 -2.70 49.05 -13.00
N SER A 16 -3.98 48.82 -12.73
CA SER A 16 -5.09 49.49 -13.43
C SER A 16 -6.42 49.12 -12.78
N SER A 17 -6.93 49.98 -11.89
CA SER A 17 -8.24 50.60 -12.11
C SER A 17 -8.51 51.62 -11.00
N THR A 18 -8.85 52.82 -11.43
CA THR A 18 -9.25 53.98 -10.64
C THR A 18 -10.76 53.92 -10.46
N PHE A 19 -11.30 54.24 -9.26
CA PHE A 19 -12.29 55.32 -9.07
C PHE A 19 -12.81 55.45 -7.62
N LEU A 20 -12.50 56.62 -7.04
CA LEU A 20 -13.21 57.53 -6.11
C LEU A 20 -13.89 57.08 -4.78
N SER A 21 -13.53 57.86 -3.73
CA SER A 21 -14.37 58.48 -2.66
C SER A 21 -13.91 58.12 -1.23
N ILE A 22 -13.03 58.89 -0.57
CA ILE A 22 -13.25 60.11 0.26
C ILE A 22 -13.58 59.83 1.77
N VAL A 23 -12.66 60.32 2.63
CA VAL A 23 -12.80 60.89 4.02
C VAL A 23 -12.43 60.07 5.29
N THR A 24 -11.18 60.36 5.72
CA THR A 24 -10.63 60.75 7.05
C THR A 24 -10.55 59.81 8.28
N SER A 25 -9.27 59.57 8.64
CA SER A 25 -8.60 59.73 9.94
C SER A 25 -8.99 58.87 11.15
N LYS A 26 -8.02 58.07 11.66
CA LYS A 26 -7.22 58.43 12.85
C LYS A 26 -6.07 57.46 13.09
N MET A 27 -5.00 58.03 13.64
CA MET A 27 -3.71 57.43 14.00
C MET A 27 -3.82 56.22 14.92
N GLY A 28 -2.93 55.25 14.70
CA GLY A 28 -2.60 54.17 15.63
C GLY A 28 -1.33 53.48 15.16
N ALA A 29 -0.18 53.92 15.67
CA ALA A 29 1.11 53.29 15.43
C ALA A 29 1.14 51.87 16.00
N GLY A 30 1.64 50.92 15.22
CA GLY A 30 1.80 49.53 15.62
C GLY A 30 2.40 48.72 14.49
N CYS A 31 3.73 48.75 14.38
CA CYS A 31 4.51 47.93 13.46
C CYS A 31 4.26 46.44 13.73
N CYS A 32 3.70 45.72 12.75
CA CYS A 32 3.50 44.26 12.81
C CYS A 32 3.40 43.67 11.39
N CYS A 33 4.44 43.81 10.56
CA CYS A 33 4.38 43.34 9.16
C CYS A 33 5.55 42.45 8.70
N CYS A 34 6.32 41.82 9.59
CA CYS A 34 7.41 40.91 9.18
C CYS A 34 7.32 39.46 9.69
N SER A 35 6.16 38.96 10.11
CA SER A 35 6.07 37.55 10.57
C SER A 35 4.82 36.77 10.17
N LYS A 36 4.06 37.20 9.16
CA LYS A 36 2.83 36.46 8.75
C LYS A 36 2.55 36.47 7.24
N LYS A 37 3.57 36.30 6.40
CA LYS A 37 3.38 36.10 4.94
C LYS A 37 4.01 34.85 4.33
N ASN A 38 4.57 33.94 5.14
CA ASN A 38 5.07 32.63 4.67
C ASN A 38 4.30 31.42 5.24
N GLN A 39 3.08 31.61 5.75
CA GLN A 39 2.26 30.53 6.33
C GLN A 39 0.85 30.45 5.71
N ARG A 40 0.68 30.90 4.46
CA ARG A 40 -0.65 30.96 3.83
C ARG A 40 -0.76 30.38 2.42
N ILE A 41 0.21 29.55 2.01
CA ILE A 41 0.11 28.77 0.76
C ILE A 41 -0.01 27.25 1.03
N SER A 42 0.21 26.77 2.27
CA SER A 42 0.25 25.33 2.58
C SER A 42 -1.01 24.75 3.22
N SER A 43 -2.18 25.40 3.15
CA SER A 43 -3.38 24.94 3.88
C SER A 43 -4.61 24.65 3.03
N GLU A 44 -4.54 24.77 1.70
CA GLU A 44 -5.69 24.59 0.80
C GLU A 44 -5.65 23.36 -0.12
N TYR A 45 -4.58 22.56 -0.06
CA TYR A 45 -4.57 21.20 -0.62
C TYR A 45 -4.56 20.18 0.51
N ARG A 46 -5.63 20.12 1.31
CA ARG A 46 -5.93 18.88 2.02
C ARG A 46 -6.40 17.89 0.97
N SER A 47 -5.48 17.08 0.50
CA SER A 47 -5.71 15.95 -0.40
C SER A 47 -6.94 15.20 0.06
N ILE A 48 -7.98 15.24 -0.77
CA ILE A 48 -9.10 14.32 -0.65
C ILE A 48 -8.47 12.92 -0.83
N PRO A 49 -8.56 12.01 0.16
CA PRO A 49 -7.93 10.70 0.04
C PRO A 49 -8.65 9.91 -1.05
N GLN A 50 -8.16 9.96 -2.29
CA GLN A 50 -8.51 8.93 -3.26
C GLN A 50 -7.92 7.64 -2.73
N TYR A 51 -8.75 6.83 -2.08
CA TYR A 51 -8.39 5.44 -1.90
C TYR A 51 -8.21 4.84 -3.30
N THR A 52 -6.97 4.49 -3.55
CA THR A 52 -6.43 3.39 -4.37
C THR A 52 -7.49 2.61 -5.15
N PRO A 53 -7.38 2.49 -6.48
CA PRO A 53 -8.11 1.47 -7.24
C PRO A 53 -7.97 0.10 -6.57
N ILE A 54 -9.01 -0.74 -6.69
CA ILE A 54 -9.01 -2.07 -6.09
C ILE A 54 -7.77 -2.83 -6.58
N GLY A 55 -6.90 -3.16 -5.61
CA GLY A 55 -5.55 -3.63 -5.86
C GLY A 55 -5.52 -5.12 -6.14
N MET A 56 -6.18 -5.55 -7.21
CA MET A 56 -6.33 -6.96 -7.54
C MET A 56 -6.01 -7.25 -9.01
N LYS A 57 -5.35 -8.38 -9.25
CA LYS A 57 -4.96 -8.87 -10.58
C LYS A 57 -5.34 -10.32 -10.78
N THR A 58 -5.58 -10.71 -12.03
CA THR A 58 -5.82 -12.12 -12.41
C THR A 58 -4.52 -12.89 -12.68
N ASN A 59 -3.44 -12.17 -13.01
CA ASN A 59 -2.09 -12.69 -13.12
C ASN A 59 -1.31 -12.41 -11.84
N ASP A 60 -0.30 -13.21 -11.53
CA ASP A 60 0.56 -13.01 -10.36
C ASP A 60 1.51 -11.81 -10.61
N PRO A 61 1.33 -10.68 -9.90
CA PRO A 61 2.16 -9.49 -10.10
C PRO A 61 3.59 -9.66 -9.60
N LEU A 62 3.89 -10.68 -8.77
CA LEU A 62 5.26 -10.92 -8.30
C LEU A 62 6.22 -11.24 -9.45
N ILE A 63 5.75 -11.91 -10.51
CA ILE A 63 6.56 -12.25 -11.69
C ILE A 63 7.05 -10.99 -12.42
N LEU A 64 6.30 -9.89 -12.32
CA LEU A 64 6.65 -8.63 -12.98
C LEU A 64 7.70 -7.85 -12.17
N ILE A 65 7.68 -7.97 -10.85
CA ILE A 65 8.51 -7.13 -9.97
C ILE A 65 9.74 -7.85 -9.43
N ASP A 66 9.85 -9.17 -9.52
CA ASP A 66 10.89 -9.97 -8.86
C ASP A 66 12.33 -9.44 -8.98
N GLY A 67 12.69 -8.77 -10.07
CA GLY A 67 13.99 -8.15 -10.26
C GLY A 67 14.36 -7.05 -9.25
N TYR A 68 13.39 -6.48 -8.51
CA TYR A 68 13.71 -5.55 -7.40
C TYR A 68 14.59 -6.21 -6.33
N LEU A 69 14.54 -7.53 -6.18
CA LEU A 69 15.32 -8.26 -5.18
C LEU A 69 16.83 -8.11 -5.39
N ASP A 70 17.24 -8.00 -6.66
CA ASP A 70 18.63 -7.93 -7.09
C ASP A 70 19.22 -6.51 -7.02
N GLU A 71 18.37 -5.50 -6.80
CA GLU A 71 18.81 -4.12 -6.67
C GLU A 71 19.48 -3.85 -5.31
N PRO A 72 20.52 -3.00 -5.26
CA PRO A 72 21.04 -2.47 -4.01
C PRO A 72 20.02 -1.53 -3.35
N ILE A 73 20.10 -1.39 -2.03
CA ILE A 73 19.34 -0.35 -1.31
C ILE A 73 20.05 0.98 -1.55
N LEU A 74 19.36 1.92 -2.20
CA LEU A 74 19.88 3.26 -2.54
C LEU A 74 19.16 4.36 -1.73
N SER A 75 19.66 5.61 -1.81
CA SER A 75 18.93 6.75 -1.27
C SER A 75 17.62 6.98 -2.05
N LEU A 76 16.67 7.74 -1.48
CA LEU A 76 15.41 8.04 -2.17
C LEU A 76 15.63 8.82 -3.47
N GLU A 77 16.60 9.73 -3.51
CA GLU A 77 16.97 10.46 -4.73
C GLU A 77 17.51 9.52 -5.81
N GLU A 78 18.46 8.65 -5.45
CA GLU A 78 19.08 7.70 -6.38
C GLU A 78 18.06 6.69 -6.92
N ALA A 79 17.21 6.17 -6.04
CA ALA A 79 16.18 5.20 -6.40
C ALA A 79 15.09 5.76 -7.33
N LEU A 80 14.90 7.08 -7.34
CA LEU A 80 13.92 7.79 -8.16
C LEU A 80 14.55 8.62 -9.30
N GLU A 81 15.85 8.50 -9.49
CA GLU A 81 16.62 9.21 -10.53
C GLU A 81 16.07 8.98 -11.95
N PRO A 82 15.64 7.76 -12.34
CA PRO A 82 15.08 7.50 -13.67
C PRO A 82 13.85 8.35 -14.00
N PHE A 83 13.12 8.85 -12.99
CA PHE A 83 11.88 9.57 -13.17
C PHE A 83 12.04 11.10 -13.13
N TYR A 84 13.28 11.60 -13.03
CA TYR A 84 13.54 13.03 -13.11
C TYR A 84 13.18 13.58 -14.50
N GLY A 85 12.25 14.54 -14.51
CA GLY A 85 11.73 15.13 -15.76
C GLY A 85 10.49 14.40 -16.31
N GLU A 86 10.19 13.20 -15.83
CA GLU A 86 8.93 12.49 -16.11
C GLU A 86 7.86 12.86 -15.09
N ILE A 87 8.19 12.77 -13.80
CA ILE A 87 7.26 13.10 -12.72
C ILE A 87 7.42 14.57 -12.34
N ASN A 88 6.33 15.32 -12.49
CA ASN A 88 6.29 16.75 -12.25
C ASN A 88 6.73 17.09 -10.81
N HIS A 89 7.77 17.95 -10.71
CA HIS A 89 8.32 18.44 -9.45
C HIS A 89 8.83 17.36 -8.50
N LEU A 90 9.20 16.18 -8.99
CA LEU A 90 9.67 15.06 -8.17
C LEU A 90 10.77 15.44 -7.16
N SER A 91 11.76 16.22 -7.58
CA SER A 91 12.85 16.68 -6.71
C SER A 91 12.40 17.59 -5.57
N HIS A 92 11.30 18.31 -5.73
CA HIS A 92 10.68 19.09 -4.66
C HIS A 92 9.99 18.17 -3.65
N TYR A 93 9.20 17.21 -4.13
CA TYR A 93 8.45 16.30 -3.27
C TYR A 93 9.33 15.27 -2.55
N ILE A 94 10.48 14.88 -3.11
CA ILE A 94 11.49 14.09 -2.38
C ILE A 94 12.00 14.88 -1.16
N LYS A 95 12.29 16.18 -1.32
CA LYS A 95 12.73 17.04 -0.21
C LYS A 95 11.63 17.23 0.83
N GLU A 96 10.39 17.41 0.37
CA GLU A 96 9.24 17.52 1.25
C GLU A 96 9.04 16.22 2.05
N ALA A 97 9.07 15.07 1.38
CA ALA A 97 8.97 13.76 2.04
C ALA A 97 10.03 13.57 3.11
N LYS A 98 11.31 13.87 2.81
CA LYS A 98 12.39 13.81 3.82
C LYS A 98 12.21 14.80 4.98
N THR A 99 11.51 15.90 4.75
CA THR A 99 11.27 16.91 5.79
C THR A 99 10.09 16.56 6.69
N GLN A 100 9.05 15.94 6.12
CA GLN A 100 7.77 15.69 6.79
C GLN A 100 7.59 14.25 7.26
N CYS A 101 8.39 13.31 6.74
CA CYS A 101 8.30 11.91 7.17
C CYS A 101 8.60 11.76 8.65
N HIS A 102 8.09 10.67 9.22
CA HIS A 102 8.25 10.35 10.62
C HIS A 102 9.65 9.81 10.91
N TYR A 103 10.53 10.75 11.30
CA TYR A 103 11.92 10.47 11.65
C TYR A 103 12.35 11.32 12.86
N PRO A 104 13.05 10.73 13.85
CA PRO A 104 13.50 9.35 13.95
C PRO A 104 12.36 8.34 14.15
N SER A 105 12.49 7.18 13.51
CA SER A 105 11.49 6.10 13.54
C SER A 105 11.70 5.16 14.73
N GLU A 106 10.64 4.84 15.46
CA GLU A 106 10.61 3.78 16.48
C GLU A 106 10.77 2.36 15.92
N HIS A 107 10.62 2.19 14.61
CA HIS A 107 10.76 0.93 13.89
C HIS A 107 12.12 0.80 13.18
N ASN A 108 13.07 1.68 13.50
CA ASN A 108 14.43 1.69 12.93
C ASN A 108 14.45 1.88 11.40
N LEU A 109 13.49 2.65 10.86
CA LEU A 109 13.57 3.10 9.48
C LEU A 109 14.66 4.17 9.35
N THR A 110 15.42 4.11 8.27
CA THR A 110 16.29 5.21 7.84
C THR A 110 15.44 6.40 7.39
N LEU A 111 16.06 7.56 7.26
CA LEU A 111 15.38 8.74 6.71
C LEU A 111 14.82 8.47 5.31
N ASP A 112 15.59 7.80 4.45
CA ASP A 112 15.18 7.46 3.08
C ASP A 112 14.02 6.45 3.04
N GLU A 113 14.03 5.45 3.93
CA GLU A 113 12.95 4.46 4.04
C GLU A 113 11.66 5.11 4.52
N SER A 114 11.73 5.95 5.56
CA SER A 114 10.55 6.68 6.04
C SER A 114 10.02 7.65 4.98
N ALA A 115 10.90 8.35 4.28
CA ALA A 115 10.51 9.25 3.20
C ALA A 115 9.93 8.51 1.99
N ALA A 116 10.38 7.28 1.70
CA ALA A 116 9.82 6.45 0.63
C ALA A 116 8.34 6.09 0.90
N ILE A 117 7.99 5.78 2.15
CA ILE A 117 6.59 5.53 2.54
C ILE A 117 5.76 6.82 2.46
N TYR A 118 6.33 7.92 2.95
CA TYR A 118 5.66 9.20 2.93
C TYR A 118 5.34 9.62 1.49
N ILE A 119 6.33 9.65 0.59
CA ILE A 119 6.12 10.09 -0.81
C ILE A 119 5.18 9.16 -1.60
N TYR A 120 5.13 7.87 -1.28
CA TYR A 120 4.16 6.93 -1.87
C TYR A 120 2.71 7.32 -1.57
N THR A 121 2.46 7.91 -0.40
CA THR A 121 1.10 8.27 0.06
C THR A 121 0.78 9.76 -0.12
N MET A 122 1.76 10.56 -0.54
CA MET A 122 1.57 11.96 -0.88
C MET A 122 0.75 12.12 -2.16
N GLN A 123 -0.12 13.13 -2.16
CA GLN A 123 -0.97 13.50 -3.29
C GLN A 123 -0.76 14.98 -3.58
N TRP A 124 -0.28 15.33 -4.78
CA TRP A 124 0.10 16.70 -5.08
C TRP A 124 -0.30 17.25 -6.46
N ASN A 125 -0.78 16.39 -7.37
CA ASN A 125 -1.39 16.74 -8.66
C ASN A 125 -2.01 15.47 -9.28
N ASP A 126 -2.54 15.58 -10.51
CA ASP A 126 -3.15 14.46 -11.27
C ASP A 126 -2.12 13.40 -11.77
N SER A 127 -0.87 13.45 -11.28
CA SER A 127 0.21 12.58 -11.76
C SER A 127 1.37 12.53 -10.75
N CYS A 128 1.06 12.09 -9.53
CA CYS A 128 2.04 11.94 -8.47
C CYS A 128 2.87 10.66 -8.65
N LEU A 129 3.80 10.40 -7.72
CA LEU A 129 4.63 9.20 -7.75
C LEU A 129 3.79 7.92 -7.76
N TYR A 130 2.76 7.89 -6.92
CA TYR A 130 1.82 6.79 -6.82
C TYR A 130 1.16 6.49 -8.18
N ASP A 131 0.66 7.49 -8.89
CA ASP A 131 -0.06 7.30 -10.16
C ASP A 131 0.82 6.67 -11.24
N HIS A 132 2.08 7.11 -11.32
CA HIS A 132 3.04 6.56 -12.28
C HIS A 132 3.41 5.11 -11.95
N LEU A 133 3.67 4.82 -10.67
CA LEU A 133 3.97 3.46 -10.22
C LEU A 133 2.80 2.52 -10.49
N GLN A 134 1.58 2.94 -10.17
CA GLN A 134 0.40 2.12 -10.43
C GLN A 134 0.17 1.93 -11.93
N THR A 135 0.43 2.94 -12.76
CA THR A 135 0.36 2.80 -14.22
C THR A 135 1.35 1.74 -14.72
N ALA A 136 2.59 1.76 -14.24
CA ALA A 136 3.60 0.75 -14.58
C ALA A 136 3.21 -0.65 -14.09
N LEU A 137 2.72 -0.79 -12.85
CA LEU A 137 2.24 -2.07 -12.32
C LEU A 137 1.01 -2.61 -13.06
N ASN A 138 0.19 -1.72 -13.62
CA ASN A 138 -1.04 -2.09 -14.32
C ASN A 138 -0.84 -2.42 -15.81
N SER A 139 0.29 -2.03 -16.41
CA SER A 139 0.57 -2.25 -17.83
C SER A 139 0.76 -3.74 -18.19
N ASN A 140 1.11 -4.58 -17.21
CA ASN A 140 1.62 -5.94 -17.40
C ASN A 140 2.87 -6.02 -18.31
N ASP A 141 3.60 -4.91 -18.45
CA ASP A 141 4.83 -4.83 -19.24
C ASP A 141 6.03 -4.67 -18.30
N ARG A 142 6.89 -5.70 -18.26
CA ARG A 142 8.08 -5.72 -17.41
C ARG A 142 9.01 -4.53 -17.69
N SER A 143 9.13 -4.08 -18.94
CA SER A 143 9.99 -2.95 -19.31
C SER A 143 9.54 -1.62 -18.70
N THR A 144 8.25 -1.50 -18.34
CA THR A 144 7.72 -0.29 -17.69
C THR A 144 7.95 -0.27 -16.19
N ILE A 145 8.10 -1.44 -15.56
CA ILE A 145 8.30 -1.56 -14.11
C ILE A 145 9.77 -1.71 -13.72
N GLU A 146 10.64 -2.15 -14.65
CA GLU A 146 12.09 -2.26 -14.43
C GLU A 146 12.74 -0.96 -13.88
N PRO A 147 12.42 0.25 -14.39
CA PRO A 147 12.97 1.49 -13.83
C PRO A 147 12.59 1.75 -12.36
N TRP A 148 11.56 1.07 -11.85
CA TRP A 148 11.09 1.20 -10.46
C TRP A 148 11.79 0.26 -9.48
N PHE A 149 12.61 -0.68 -9.95
CA PHE A 149 13.15 -1.74 -9.09
C PHE A 149 13.98 -1.19 -7.91
N ALA A 150 14.80 -0.17 -8.13
CA ALA A 150 15.56 0.47 -7.04
C ALA A 150 14.63 1.11 -5.99
N TYR A 151 13.57 1.79 -6.43
CA TYR A 151 12.55 2.34 -5.54
C TYR A 151 11.78 1.25 -4.79
N LEU A 152 11.34 0.20 -5.50
CA LEU A 152 10.64 -0.94 -4.89
C LEU A 152 11.52 -1.67 -3.87
N LYS A 153 12.83 -1.76 -4.08
CA LYS A 153 13.78 -2.31 -3.11
C LYS A 153 13.83 -1.48 -1.83
N LEU A 154 14.04 -0.16 -1.94
CA LEU A 154 14.05 0.76 -0.81
C LEU A 154 12.70 0.70 -0.04
N PHE A 155 11.61 0.80 -0.78
CA PHE A 155 10.26 0.82 -0.23
C PHE A 155 9.89 -0.51 0.44
N LYS A 156 10.21 -1.65 -0.17
CA LYS A 156 10.00 -2.97 0.44
C LYS A 156 10.81 -3.14 1.73
N ASN A 157 12.07 -2.69 1.73
CA ASN A 157 12.92 -2.76 2.92
C ASN A 157 12.35 -1.92 4.08
N ALA A 158 11.77 -0.75 3.77
CA ALA A 158 11.05 0.06 4.75
C ALA A 158 9.83 -0.69 5.31
N LEU A 159 8.99 -1.25 4.43
CA LEU A 159 7.79 -2.00 4.80
C LEU A 159 8.10 -3.22 5.67
N ASP A 160 9.19 -3.94 5.41
CA ASP A 160 9.54 -5.15 6.17
C ASP A 160 9.84 -4.87 7.64
N LYS A 161 10.30 -3.67 7.97
CA LYS A 161 10.58 -3.23 9.35
C LYS A 161 9.31 -2.87 10.13
N LEU A 162 8.19 -2.66 9.43
CA LEU A 162 6.95 -2.20 10.06
C LEU A 162 6.11 -3.35 10.63
N PRO A 163 5.26 -3.05 11.64
CA PRO A 163 4.32 -4.02 12.20
C PRO A 163 3.40 -4.61 11.12
N THR A 164 3.20 -5.92 11.18
CA THR A 164 2.26 -6.61 10.29
C THR A 164 0.82 -6.48 10.81
N VAL A 165 -0.10 -6.08 9.93
CA VAL A 165 -1.53 -5.97 10.18
C VAL A 165 -2.20 -7.33 9.96
N LYS A 166 -2.70 -7.91 11.06
CA LYS A 166 -3.56 -9.11 11.08
C LYS A 166 -5.04 -8.73 11.26
N ALA A 167 -5.53 -7.80 10.45
CA ALA A 167 -6.91 -7.32 10.47
C ALA A 167 -7.53 -7.32 9.07
N GLU A 168 -8.85 -7.15 9.00
CA GLU A 168 -9.54 -6.94 7.74
C GLU A 168 -9.17 -5.56 7.18
N VAL A 169 -8.67 -5.54 5.95
CA VAL A 169 -8.31 -4.33 5.22
C VAL A 169 -9.32 -4.08 4.12
N TRP A 170 -9.56 -2.80 3.83
CA TRP A 170 -10.67 -2.36 3.01
C TRP A 170 -10.21 -1.44 1.89
N GLN A 171 -10.78 -1.66 0.72
CA GLN A 171 -10.62 -0.80 -0.46
C GLN A 171 -12.00 -0.50 -1.04
N GLY A 172 -12.08 0.60 -1.80
CA GLY A 172 -13.29 0.90 -2.54
C GLY A 172 -13.11 1.92 -3.65
N GLU A 173 -13.87 1.72 -4.71
CA GLU A 173 -13.82 2.54 -5.92
C GLU A 173 -15.24 2.78 -6.47
N PRO A 174 -15.41 3.74 -7.40
CA PRO A 174 -16.69 3.94 -8.08
C PRO A 174 -17.19 2.65 -8.72
N PHE A 175 -18.51 2.45 -8.73
CA PHE A 175 -19.07 1.26 -9.34
C PHE A 175 -18.68 1.13 -10.81
N ASP A 176 -18.08 -0.01 -11.12
CA ASP A 176 -17.65 -0.42 -12.44
C ASP A 176 -18.25 -1.79 -12.79
N GLU A 177 -18.93 -1.88 -13.93
CA GLU A 177 -19.64 -3.09 -14.33
C GLU A 177 -18.64 -4.20 -14.75
N GLU A 178 -17.50 -3.84 -15.34
CA GLU A 178 -16.47 -4.78 -15.73
C GLU A 178 -15.81 -5.41 -14.50
N LEU A 179 -15.42 -4.62 -13.50
CA LEU A 179 -14.87 -5.13 -12.25
C LEU A 179 -15.90 -6.02 -11.52
N LYS A 180 -17.18 -5.62 -11.50
CA LYS A 180 -18.24 -6.47 -10.94
C LYS A 180 -18.31 -7.82 -11.66
N GLU A 181 -18.26 -7.85 -12.98
CA GLU A 181 -18.27 -9.09 -13.76
C GLU A 181 -17.02 -9.94 -13.48
N GLN A 182 -15.84 -9.30 -13.40
CA GLN A 182 -14.59 -9.96 -13.03
C GLN A 182 -14.70 -10.59 -11.63
N LEU A 183 -15.15 -9.85 -10.61
CA LEU A 183 -15.33 -10.35 -9.24
C LEU A 183 -16.38 -11.47 -9.12
N ASN A 184 -17.37 -11.49 -10.03
CA ASN A 184 -18.37 -12.57 -10.09
C ASN A 184 -17.90 -13.78 -10.93
N SER A 185 -16.81 -13.66 -11.67
CA SER A 185 -16.31 -14.73 -12.52
C SER A 185 -15.83 -15.90 -11.67
N LYS A 186 -16.11 -17.13 -12.14
CA LYS A 186 -15.64 -18.38 -11.50
C LYS A 186 -14.17 -18.68 -11.78
N SER A 187 -13.48 -17.86 -12.58
CA SER A 187 -12.07 -17.98 -12.94
C SER A 187 -11.15 -17.48 -11.83
N LEU A 188 -11.36 -18.01 -10.63
CA LEU A 188 -10.47 -17.83 -9.48
C LEU A 188 -9.10 -18.47 -9.79
N PRO A 189 -7.99 -17.85 -9.35
CA PRO A 189 -7.89 -16.84 -8.28
C PRO A 189 -7.60 -15.40 -8.71
N PHE A 190 -7.75 -14.46 -7.76
CA PHE A 190 -7.15 -13.13 -7.82
C PHE A 190 -5.81 -13.10 -7.05
N TYR A 191 -4.97 -12.12 -7.33
CA TYR A 191 -3.75 -11.80 -6.60
C TYR A 191 -3.80 -10.35 -6.12
N THR A 192 -3.33 -10.06 -4.91
CA THR A 192 -3.12 -8.68 -4.47
C THR A 192 -2.06 -8.02 -5.34
N SER A 193 -2.28 -6.76 -5.72
CA SER A 193 -1.26 -5.87 -6.25
C SER A 193 -0.72 -4.97 -5.15
N LEU A 194 0.28 -4.14 -5.47
CA LEU A 194 0.75 -3.12 -4.53
C LEU A 194 -0.37 -2.10 -4.37
N CYS A 195 -0.87 -1.96 -3.17
CA CYS A 195 -1.94 -1.04 -2.88
C CYS A 195 -1.92 -0.63 -1.42
N SER A 196 -2.53 0.51 -1.13
CA SER A 196 -2.91 0.85 0.22
C SER A 196 -4.40 0.63 0.47
N CYS A 197 -4.68 0.26 1.70
CA CYS A 197 -5.99 -0.15 2.19
C CYS A 197 -6.28 0.54 3.52
N SER A 198 -7.54 0.89 3.76
CA SER A 198 -7.98 1.38 5.08
C SER A 198 -8.20 0.22 6.05
N LEU A 199 -7.93 0.44 7.33
CA LEU A 199 -8.33 -0.46 8.41
C LEU A 199 -9.83 -0.33 8.78
N SER A 200 -10.55 0.60 8.15
CA SER A 200 -11.92 0.96 8.50
C SER A 200 -12.85 1.00 7.28
N ILE A 201 -13.75 0.03 7.17
CA ILE A 201 -14.82 0.06 6.16
C ILE A 201 -15.67 1.33 6.23
N ASN A 202 -15.83 1.90 7.44
CA ASN A 202 -16.64 3.09 7.63
C ASN A 202 -15.99 4.33 7.01
N GLU A 203 -14.66 4.41 6.99
CA GLU A 203 -13.93 5.48 6.31
C GLU A 203 -14.13 5.40 4.80
N ILE A 204 -13.99 4.20 4.22
CA ILE A 204 -14.24 3.99 2.78
C ILE A 204 -15.69 4.32 2.42
N LYS A 205 -16.67 3.89 3.23
CA LYS A 205 -18.09 4.18 2.99
C LYS A 205 -18.40 5.68 3.06
N LYS A 206 -17.92 6.35 4.11
CA LYS A 206 -18.11 7.80 4.29
C LYS A 206 -17.49 8.57 3.13
N TYR A 207 -16.29 8.17 2.72
CA TYR A 207 -15.61 8.75 1.57
C TYR A 207 -16.40 8.55 0.28
N GLY A 208 -16.71 7.30 -0.09
CA GLY A 208 -17.44 6.99 -1.33
C GLY A 208 -18.78 7.73 -1.45
N GLN A 209 -19.48 7.93 -0.33
CA GLN A 209 -20.69 8.74 -0.28
C GLN A 209 -20.46 10.23 -0.55
N GLN A 210 -19.34 10.78 -0.06
CA GLN A 210 -19.01 12.20 -0.17
C GLN A 210 -18.40 12.59 -1.52
N THR A 211 -17.57 11.71 -2.10
CA THR A 211 -16.74 12.05 -3.28
C THR A 211 -17.20 11.39 -4.57
N MET A 212 -17.87 10.24 -4.52
CA MET A 212 -18.21 9.48 -5.72
C MET A 212 -19.68 9.63 -6.15
N GLY A 213 -20.58 10.05 -5.24
CA GLY A 213 -21.99 10.36 -5.53
C GLY A 213 -22.79 9.24 -6.20
N LYS A 214 -22.21 8.04 -6.29
CA LYS A 214 -22.66 6.88 -7.07
C LYS A 214 -22.54 5.64 -6.19
N LYS A 215 -23.14 4.55 -6.66
CA LYS A 215 -22.89 3.23 -6.10
C LYS A 215 -21.39 2.96 -6.08
N ILE A 216 -20.88 2.31 -5.04
CA ILE A 216 -19.46 1.97 -4.90
C ILE A 216 -19.26 0.45 -4.87
N ILE A 217 -18.09 -0.01 -5.31
CA ILE A 217 -17.61 -1.36 -5.06
C ILE A 217 -16.70 -1.31 -3.83
N LEU A 218 -16.95 -2.20 -2.87
CA LEU A 218 -16.14 -2.40 -1.68
C LEU A 218 -15.54 -3.79 -1.73
N VAL A 219 -14.23 -3.86 -1.47
CA VAL A 219 -13.49 -5.10 -1.33
C VAL A 219 -12.82 -5.13 0.03
N GLY A 220 -13.11 -6.18 0.80
CA GLY A 220 -12.46 -6.45 2.08
C GLY A 220 -11.77 -7.79 2.06
N TYR A 221 -10.62 -7.90 2.72
CA TYR A 221 -10.00 -9.19 2.97
C TYR A 221 -9.16 -9.18 4.24
N GLN A 222 -9.00 -10.35 4.83
CA GLN A 222 -8.09 -10.53 5.96
C GLN A 222 -6.65 -10.31 5.47
N SER A 223 -6.01 -9.25 5.93
CA SER A 223 -4.59 -9.03 5.70
C SER A 223 -3.79 -10.07 6.49
N VAL A 224 -2.82 -10.67 5.81
CA VAL A 224 -1.85 -11.60 6.42
C VAL A 224 -0.48 -10.93 6.56
N ASN A 225 -0.08 -10.16 5.53
CA ASN A 225 1.24 -9.54 5.43
C ASN A 225 1.19 -8.03 5.13
N GLY A 226 0.02 -7.40 5.22
CA GLY A 226 -0.09 -5.94 5.12
C GLY A 226 0.70 -5.26 6.24
N LYS A 227 1.26 -4.09 5.95
CA LYS A 227 2.13 -3.35 6.87
C LYS A 227 1.44 -2.09 7.34
N LEU A 228 1.42 -1.88 8.65
CA LEU A 228 0.81 -0.70 9.26
C LEU A 228 1.69 0.52 8.98
N VAL A 229 1.16 1.52 8.29
CA VAL A 229 1.93 2.69 7.85
C VAL A 229 1.39 4.00 8.38
N THR A 230 0.35 4.01 9.23
CA THR A 230 -0.34 5.21 9.74
C THR A 230 0.59 6.35 10.15
N ASP A 231 1.68 6.07 10.86
CA ASP A 231 2.61 7.10 11.34
C ASP A 231 3.57 7.60 10.25
N TYR A 232 3.65 6.90 9.12
CA TYR A 232 4.60 7.13 8.03
C TYR A 232 3.94 7.68 6.76
N THR A 233 2.61 7.82 6.75
CA THR A 233 1.85 8.34 5.61
C THR A 233 1.80 9.86 5.58
N ALA A 234 1.58 10.43 4.39
CA ALA A 234 1.32 11.87 4.22
C ALA A 234 -0.12 12.28 4.57
N ASN A 235 -0.98 11.29 4.84
CA ASN A 235 -2.34 11.48 5.29
C ASN A 235 -2.48 10.96 6.74
N ASP A 236 -3.45 11.49 7.50
CA ASP A 236 -3.69 11.09 8.89
C ASP A 236 -4.65 9.87 8.98
N LEU A 237 -4.57 8.91 8.05
CA LEU A 237 -5.50 7.78 7.97
C LEU A 237 -4.90 6.49 8.50
N ASP A 238 -5.76 5.64 9.07
CA ASP A 238 -5.39 4.28 9.47
C ASP A 238 -5.23 3.40 8.23
N GLU A 239 -3.98 3.32 7.75
CA GLU A 239 -3.63 2.75 6.46
C GLU A 239 -2.69 1.56 6.60
N ALA A 240 -2.96 0.54 5.79
CA ALA A 240 -2.10 -0.61 5.61
C ALA A 240 -1.68 -0.74 4.15
N ILE A 241 -0.38 -0.91 3.91
CA ILE A 241 0.14 -1.19 2.57
C ILE A 241 0.28 -2.70 2.40
N VAL A 242 -0.30 -3.21 1.32
CA VAL A 242 -0.27 -4.64 0.98
C VAL A 242 0.69 -4.85 -0.17
N TRP A 243 1.65 -5.75 0.04
CA TRP A 243 2.58 -6.16 -1.00
C TRP A 243 1.92 -7.09 -2.03
N PRO A 244 2.34 -7.05 -3.31
CA PRO A 244 1.89 -7.96 -4.35
C PRO A 244 1.98 -9.46 -3.99
N GLY A 245 1.05 -10.26 -4.53
CA GLY A 245 1.19 -11.73 -4.65
C GLY A 245 0.37 -12.59 -3.68
N ILE A 246 -0.50 -12.01 -2.85
CA ILE A 246 -1.42 -12.82 -2.03
C ILE A 246 -2.55 -13.31 -2.92
N LYS A 247 -2.68 -14.64 -3.05
CA LYS A 247 -3.76 -15.27 -3.79
C LYS A 247 -5.07 -15.20 -3.00
N LEU A 248 -6.06 -14.50 -3.53
CA LEU A 248 -7.38 -14.28 -2.94
C LEU A 248 -8.49 -15.03 -3.70
N GLY A 249 -9.57 -15.34 -3.01
CA GLY A 249 -10.82 -15.75 -3.63
C GLY A 249 -12.03 -15.12 -2.97
N VAL A 250 -13.15 -15.11 -3.69
CA VAL A 250 -14.40 -14.58 -3.18
C VAL A 250 -15.02 -15.55 -2.19
N SER A 251 -15.34 -15.05 -1.00
CA SER A 251 -16.00 -15.82 0.06
C SER A 251 -17.45 -15.38 0.29
N LYS A 252 -17.70 -14.08 0.16
CA LYS A 252 -19.01 -13.48 0.43
C LYS A 252 -19.25 -12.31 -0.52
N TYR A 253 -20.50 -12.14 -0.89
CA TYR A 253 -20.97 -11.01 -1.68
C TYR A 253 -22.27 -10.47 -1.08
N ILE A 254 -22.33 -9.15 -0.87
CA ILE A 254 -23.47 -8.42 -0.30
C ILE A 254 -23.81 -7.26 -1.22
N VAL A 255 -25.09 -7.03 -1.47
CA VAL A 255 -25.58 -5.88 -2.24
C VAL A 255 -26.50 -5.04 -1.37
N THR A 256 -26.30 -3.73 -1.40
CA THR A 256 -27.22 -2.74 -0.85
C THR A 256 -27.54 -1.69 -1.91
N ASP A 257 -28.40 -0.73 -1.58
CA ASP A 257 -28.68 0.40 -2.47
C ASP A 257 -27.43 1.26 -2.70
N ALA A 258 -26.63 1.47 -1.65
CA ALA A 258 -25.44 2.30 -1.70
C ALA A 258 -24.17 1.62 -2.25
N TYR A 259 -24.01 0.30 -2.12
CA TYR A 259 -22.76 -0.36 -2.48
C TYR A 259 -22.94 -1.84 -2.85
N HIS A 260 -21.95 -2.35 -3.58
CA HIS A 260 -21.67 -3.77 -3.71
C HIS A 260 -20.44 -4.10 -2.87
N LEU A 261 -20.50 -5.17 -2.08
CA LEU A 261 -19.45 -5.55 -1.15
C LEU A 261 -19.02 -6.99 -1.40
N TRP A 262 -17.75 -7.19 -1.73
CA TRP A 262 -17.11 -8.50 -1.76
C TRP A 262 -16.17 -8.65 -0.58
N VAL A 263 -16.31 -9.77 0.13
CA VAL A 263 -15.32 -10.20 1.13
C VAL A 263 -14.53 -11.34 0.51
N LEU A 264 -13.21 -11.17 0.49
CA LEU A 264 -12.28 -12.15 -0.01
C LEU A 264 -11.48 -12.72 1.14
N HIS A 265 -11.09 -13.98 0.97
CA HIS A 265 -10.14 -14.63 1.85
C HIS A 265 -8.95 -15.11 1.02
N PRO A 266 -7.76 -15.25 1.64
CA PRO A 266 -6.70 -16.04 1.07
C PRO A 266 -7.25 -17.36 0.52
N ALA A 267 -6.93 -17.70 -0.74
CA ALA A 267 -7.49 -18.87 -1.42
C ALA A 267 -7.28 -20.17 -0.62
N ARG A 268 -6.21 -20.20 0.18
CA ARG A 268 -5.90 -21.26 1.13
C ARG A 268 -6.96 -21.45 2.22
N GLN A 269 -7.48 -20.37 2.79
CA GLN A 269 -8.55 -20.39 3.78
C GLN A 269 -9.91 -20.78 3.16
N ILE A 270 -10.13 -20.45 1.88
CA ILE A 270 -11.38 -20.80 1.18
C ILE A 270 -11.47 -22.29 0.87
N GLU A 271 -10.38 -22.86 0.35
CA GLU A 271 -10.33 -24.31 0.09
C GLU A 271 -10.49 -25.10 1.39
N PHE A 272 -9.90 -24.62 2.48
CA PHE A 272 -10.10 -25.19 3.81
C PHE A 272 -11.56 -25.07 4.30
N SER A 273 -12.17 -23.89 4.23
CA SER A 273 -13.56 -23.65 4.65
C SER A 273 -14.56 -24.49 3.86
N LYS A 274 -14.33 -24.70 2.55
CA LYS A 274 -15.15 -25.60 1.72
C LYS A 274 -15.07 -27.05 2.17
N ILE A 275 -13.90 -27.49 2.65
CA ILE A 275 -13.70 -28.86 3.13
C ILE A 275 -14.30 -29.05 4.52
N ALA A 276 -14.14 -28.06 5.41
CA ALA A 276 -14.83 -28.05 6.70
C ALA A 276 -16.37 -28.06 6.54
N ALA A 277 -16.90 -27.29 5.57
CA ALA A 277 -18.32 -27.24 5.26
C ALA A 277 -18.90 -28.53 4.65
N GLN A 278 -18.06 -29.47 4.18
CA GLN A 278 -18.49 -30.81 3.75
C GLN A 278 -18.76 -31.76 4.93
N GLY A 279 -18.92 -31.24 6.15
CA GLY A 279 -19.37 -31.98 7.33
C GLY A 279 -18.24 -32.55 8.19
N HIS A 280 -17.00 -32.19 7.90
CA HIS A 280 -15.84 -32.62 8.67
C HIS A 280 -15.34 -31.42 9.49
N GLN A 281 -15.90 -31.25 10.70
CA GLN A 281 -15.36 -30.29 11.69
C GLN A 281 -13.93 -30.66 12.14
N THR A 282 -13.52 -31.88 11.81
CA THR A 282 -12.22 -32.44 12.11
C THR A 282 -11.72 -33.16 10.85
N ILE A 283 -10.43 -33.06 10.54
CA ILE A 283 -9.82 -33.74 9.39
C ILE A 283 -8.67 -34.63 9.84
N ASP A 284 -8.53 -35.81 9.24
CA ASP A 284 -7.41 -36.70 9.57
C ASP A 284 -6.07 -36.13 9.04
N HIS A 285 -4.96 -36.58 9.63
CA HIS A 285 -3.60 -36.16 9.28
C HIS A 285 -3.29 -36.31 7.78
N ARG A 286 -3.80 -37.37 7.14
CA ARG A 286 -3.59 -37.61 5.71
C ARG A 286 -4.30 -36.56 4.85
N THR A 287 -5.52 -36.19 5.23
CA THR A 287 -6.33 -35.18 4.57
C THR A 287 -5.72 -33.80 4.77
N ALA A 288 -5.21 -33.50 5.97
CA ALA A 288 -4.45 -32.28 6.26
C ALA A 288 -3.17 -32.17 5.40
N THR A 289 -2.42 -33.26 5.26
CA THR A 289 -1.23 -33.32 4.40
C THR A 289 -1.58 -33.07 2.93
N LEU A 290 -2.61 -33.76 2.41
CA LEU A 290 -3.08 -33.55 1.03
C LEU A 290 -3.56 -32.12 0.79
N LEU A 291 -4.21 -31.53 1.79
CA LEU A 291 -4.65 -30.14 1.77
C LEU A 291 -3.48 -29.18 1.64
N LEU A 292 -2.49 -29.27 2.53
CA LEU A 292 -1.30 -28.42 2.49
C LEU A 292 -0.57 -28.53 1.15
N GLY A 293 -0.48 -29.74 0.58
CA GLY A 293 0.05 -29.95 -0.76
C GLY A 293 -0.76 -29.23 -1.85
N LYS A 294 -2.10 -29.30 -1.82
CA LYS A 294 -2.98 -28.56 -2.74
C LYS A 294 -2.88 -27.04 -2.58
N LEU A 295 -2.58 -26.58 -1.36
CA LEU A 295 -2.36 -25.17 -1.06
C LEU A 295 -0.97 -24.68 -1.49
N GLY A 296 -0.12 -25.57 -2.03
CA GLY A 296 1.21 -25.24 -2.54
C GLY A 296 2.29 -25.19 -1.45
N PHE A 297 2.06 -25.79 -0.29
CA PHE A 297 3.11 -26.04 0.68
C PHE A 297 3.86 -27.32 0.32
N ASP A 298 5.19 -27.30 0.43
CA ASP A 298 5.97 -28.51 0.29
C ASP A 298 5.83 -29.36 1.55
N VAL A 299 4.96 -30.35 1.51
CA VAL A 299 4.71 -31.28 2.64
C VAL A 299 5.90 -32.17 2.97
N LYS A 300 6.95 -32.18 2.14
CA LYS A 300 8.22 -32.84 2.46
C LYS A 300 9.18 -31.94 3.21
N ASN A 301 8.88 -30.64 3.30
CA ASN A 301 9.64 -29.71 4.14
C ASN A 301 9.47 -30.11 5.61
N SER A 302 10.59 -30.22 6.32
CA SER A 302 10.58 -30.61 7.73
C SER A 302 9.73 -29.69 8.59
N GLN A 303 9.74 -28.37 8.34
CA GLN A 303 8.90 -27.42 9.09
C GLN A 303 7.40 -27.69 8.90
N VAL A 304 6.97 -28.05 7.68
CA VAL A 304 5.56 -28.37 7.41
C VAL A 304 5.16 -29.69 8.09
N SER A 305 6.05 -30.68 8.04
CA SER A 305 5.85 -31.96 8.71
C SER A 305 5.84 -31.83 10.24
N ASP A 306 6.75 -31.03 10.80
CA ASP A 306 6.87 -30.81 12.24
C ASP A 306 5.63 -30.08 12.76
N LEU A 307 5.17 -29.03 12.06
CA LEU A 307 3.94 -28.32 12.40
C LEU A 307 2.69 -29.20 12.33
N LEU A 308 2.63 -30.15 11.40
CA LEU A 308 1.53 -31.13 11.33
C LEU A 308 1.58 -32.14 12.47
N ASN A 309 2.77 -32.53 12.92
CA ASN A 309 2.97 -33.50 13.99
C ASN A 309 2.80 -32.90 15.39
N ASP A 310 3.07 -31.60 15.53
CA ASP A 310 2.96 -30.83 16.78
C ASP A 310 1.52 -30.43 17.11
N VAL A 311 0.57 -30.75 16.24
CA VAL A 311 -0.82 -30.39 16.45
C VAL A 311 -1.47 -31.38 17.41
N ASP A 312 -2.15 -30.84 18.41
CA ASP A 312 -2.99 -31.62 19.31
C ASP A 312 -4.08 -32.31 18.50
N MET A 313 -3.85 -33.57 18.18
CA MET A 313 -4.89 -34.42 17.63
C MET A 313 -5.92 -34.65 18.73
N LEU A 314 -7.19 -34.54 18.37
CA LEU A 314 -8.27 -35.05 19.20
C LEU A 314 -8.02 -36.54 19.50
N SER A 315 -8.62 -37.04 20.58
CA SER A 315 -8.42 -38.42 21.03
C SER A 315 -8.75 -39.50 19.98
N ASP A 316 -9.45 -39.13 18.91
CA ASP A 316 -9.83 -39.95 17.78
C ASP A 316 -8.86 -39.87 16.57
N GLY A 317 -7.77 -39.11 16.67
CA GLY A 317 -6.75 -38.98 15.61
C GLY A 317 -7.11 -37.95 14.53
N TYR A 318 -8.06 -37.05 14.80
CA TYR A 318 -8.45 -35.98 13.90
C TYR A 318 -7.96 -34.62 14.40
N ILE A 319 -7.72 -33.71 13.47
CA ILE A 319 -7.31 -32.33 13.71
C ILE A 319 -8.54 -31.45 13.56
N ASP A 320 -8.85 -30.65 14.58
CA ASP A 320 -9.96 -29.69 14.52
C ASP A 320 -9.65 -28.47 13.63
N GLN A 321 -10.71 -27.72 13.31
CA GLN A 321 -10.63 -26.57 12.41
C GLN A 321 -9.68 -25.47 12.91
N ASP A 322 -9.68 -25.17 14.22
CA ASP A 322 -8.89 -24.07 14.79
C ASP A 322 -7.40 -24.45 14.80
N SER A 323 -7.10 -25.71 15.13
CA SER A 323 -5.77 -26.27 15.06
C SER A 323 -5.18 -26.21 13.64
N MET A 324 -5.97 -26.56 12.61
CA MET A 324 -5.53 -26.44 11.22
C MET A 324 -5.31 -25.00 10.76
N LEU A 325 -6.18 -24.07 11.17
CA LEU A 325 -5.98 -22.65 10.88
C LEU A 325 -4.70 -22.13 11.55
N SER A 326 -4.40 -22.58 12.77
CA SER A 326 -3.14 -22.27 13.44
C SER A 326 -1.90 -22.77 12.67
N ILE A 327 -1.95 -23.98 12.10
CA ILE A 327 -0.86 -24.48 11.22
C ILE A 327 -0.70 -23.58 10.00
N LEU A 328 -1.80 -23.23 9.35
CA LEU A 328 -1.78 -22.38 8.16
C LEU A 328 -1.20 -21.01 8.46
N ASP A 329 -1.58 -20.40 9.58
CA ASP A 329 -1.04 -19.12 10.03
C ASP A 329 0.46 -19.22 10.31
N LYS A 330 0.91 -20.26 11.03
CA LYS A 330 2.35 -20.49 11.26
C LYS A 330 3.12 -20.70 9.97
N LEU A 331 2.55 -21.39 8.99
CA LEU A 331 3.18 -21.61 7.68
C LEU A 331 3.18 -20.37 6.78
N LEU A 332 2.21 -19.47 6.97
CA LEU A 332 2.16 -18.19 6.28
C LEU A 332 3.12 -17.17 6.91
N ASP A 333 3.24 -17.19 8.24
CA ASP A 333 4.17 -16.36 9.02
C ASP A 333 5.63 -16.81 8.82
N ASN A 334 5.90 -18.11 8.66
CA ASN A 334 7.24 -18.68 8.47
C ASN A 334 7.68 -18.80 6.99
N ARG A 335 7.30 -17.86 6.10
CA ARG A 335 8.05 -17.79 4.84
C ARG A 335 9.52 -17.58 5.21
N PRO A 336 10.47 -18.36 4.67
CA PRO A 336 11.87 -18.08 4.90
C PRO A 336 12.11 -16.63 4.52
N GLU A 337 12.61 -15.83 5.46
CA GLU A 337 13.21 -14.55 5.11
C GLU A 337 14.21 -14.83 3.98
N PRO A 338 14.25 -13.99 2.93
CA PRO A 338 15.27 -14.16 1.90
C PRO A 338 16.62 -14.26 2.62
N GLU A 339 17.39 -15.31 2.32
CA GLU A 339 18.67 -15.53 2.98
C GLU A 339 19.46 -14.22 2.97
N PRO A 340 20.02 -13.80 4.12
CA PRO A 340 20.76 -12.55 4.18
C PRO A 340 21.84 -12.59 3.10
N ILE A 341 21.79 -11.60 2.21
CA ILE A 341 22.76 -11.44 1.13
C ILE A 341 24.14 -11.48 1.79
N PRO A 342 25.04 -12.38 1.37
CA PRO A 342 26.35 -12.50 1.99
C PRO A 342 27.02 -11.13 1.97
N VAL A 343 27.37 -10.64 3.16
CA VAL A 343 28.13 -9.40 3.32
C VAL A 343 29.42 -9.59 2.55
N ILE A 344 29.54 -8.90 1.41
CA ILE A 344 30.80 -8.81 0.69
C ILE A 344 31.65 -7.85 1.52
N ASP A 345 32.51 -8.40 2.36
CA ASP A 345 33.56 -7.67 3.05
C ASP A 345 34.49 -7.07 1.99
N ASN A 346 34.20 -5.83 1.59
CA ASN A 346 35.17 -5.02 0.87
C ASN A 346 36.23 -4.57 1.89
N GLU A 347 37.25 -5.40 2.10
CA GLU A 347 38.51 -4.93 2.65
C GLU A 347 39.16 -3.91 1.68
N PRO A 348 39.83 -2.89 2.23
CA PRO A 348 40.12 -1.61 1.56
C PRO A 348 41.09 -1.65 0.38
#